data_AF-A0A9N7MRK6-F1
#
_entry.id   AF-A0A9N7MRK6-F1
#
_cell.length_a   1.000
_cell.length_b   1.000
_cell.length_c   1.000
_cell.angle_alpha   90.00
_cell.angle_beta   90.00
_cell.angle_gamma   90.00
#
_symmetry.space_group_name_H-M   'P 1'
#
loop_
_entity.id
_entity.type
_entity.pdbx_description
1 polymer ?
#
loop_
_entity_poly.entity_id
_entity_poly.type
_entity_poly.pdbx_seq_one_letter_code
_entity_poly.pdbx_strand_id
1 'polypeptide(L)'
;MAHSTLHSLLPIATIFLFIPFNSGDTQSLIGQICRQTSDSSFCRSFFNQHLYTPNTDIKGLAQIAVTQTLIYATNTKIFILKAIESEKDPELKSFYTICKEGYGNLVNEFTSANFDFGKGDYDCMVFHVRNCERFVTDCQNVLGNRARQLGPQFS
;
A
#
# COMPACT_ATOMS: atom_id res chain seq x y z
N MET A 1 -36.34 -64.60 4.94
CA MET A 1 -35.59 -63.91 6.01
C MET A 1 -35.17 -62.56 5.45
N ALA A 2 -35.79 -61.51 5.97
CA ALA A 2 -35.53 -60.13 5.61
C ALA A 2 -34.14 -59.69 6.10
N HIS A 3 -33.46 -58.81 5.36
CA HIS A 3 -32.83 -57.63 5.94
C HIS A 3 -32.43 -56.66 4.81
N SER A 4 -33.23 -55.61 4.69
CA SER A 4 -32.95 -54.38 3.96
C SER A 4 -31.91 -53.55 4.71
N THR A 5 -30.97 -52.92 4.01
CA THR A 5 -30.31 -51.68 4.47
C THR A 5 -30.02 -50.76 3.28
N LEU A 6 -31.01 -49.93 2.96
CA LEU A 6 -30.81 -48.61 2.35
C LEU A 6 -30.57 -47.61 3.50
N HIS A 7 -29.85 -46.51 3.23
CA HIS A 7 -29.32 -45.47 4.15
C HIS A 7 -27.99 -45.88 4.82
N SER A 8 -26.88 -45.15 4.63
CA SER A 8 -26.74 -43.72 4.91
C SER A 8 -25.61 -43.06 4.10
N LEU A 9 -25.96 -42.30 3.07
CA LEU A 9 -25.13 -41.20 2.60
C LEU A 9 -25.42 -40.02 3.53
N LEU A 10 -24.53 -39.78 4.52
CA LEU A 10 -24.33 -38.55 5.33
C LEU A 10 -23.75 -39.01 6.70
N PRO A 11 -22.46 -38.71 6.97
CA PRO A 11 -22.17 -37.41 7.54
C PRO A 11 -20.83 -36.85 7.04
N ILE A 12 -20.70 -36.54 5.74
CA ILE A 12 -19.56 -35.71 5.28
C ILE A 12 -19.86 -34.22 5.53
N ALA A 13 -21.12 -33.87 5.80
CA ALA A 13 -21.58 -32.49 6.01
C ALA A 13 -21.29 -31.92 7.42
N THR A 14 -20.74 -32.68 8.37
CA THR A 14 -20.49 -32.19 9.74
C THR A 14 -19.05 -31.75 9.99
N ILE A 15 -18.12 -31.94 9.06
CA ILE A 15 -16.71 -31.52 9.22
C ILE A 15 -16.51 -30.02 8.90
N PHE A 16 -17.48 -29.36 8.25
CA PHE A 16 -17.37 -27.93 7.90
C PHE A 16 -17.81 -26.95 9.00
N LEU A 17 -18.28 -27.42 10.16
CA LEU A 17 -18.80 -26.56 11.23
C LEU A 17 -17.81 -26.28 12.39
N PHE A 18 -16.56 -26.73 12.29
CA PHE A 18 -15.52 -26.48 13.29
C PHE A 18 -14.20 -25.97 12.71
N ILE A 19 -14.23 -25.21 11.61
CA ILE A 19 -13.13 -24.26 11.40
C ILE A 19 -13.48 -23.07 12.28
N PRO A 20 -12.77 -22.82 13.39
CA PRO A 20 -12.89 -21.53 14.04
C PRO A 20 -12.51 -20.51 12.96
N PHE A 21 -13.46 -19.66 12.55
CA PHE A 21 -13.13 -18.41 11.91
C PHE A 21 -12.36 -17.62 12.95
N ASN A 22 -11.07 -17.91 13.06
CA ASN A 22 -10.14 -17.19 13.88
C ASN A 22 -10.15 -15.82 13.23
N SER A 23 -10.83 -14.85 13.85
CA SER A 23 -10.61 -13.44 13.57
C SER A 23 -9.14 -13.22 13.85
N GLY A 24 -8.30 -13.46 12.83
CA GLY A 24 -6.89 -13.70 13.01
C GLY A 24 -6.30 -12.52 13.74
N ASP A 25 -5.54 -12.81 14.80
CA ASP A 25 -4.69 -11.84 15.48
C ASP A 25 -4.09 -10.86 14.45
N THR A 26 -4.18 -9.55 14.73
CA THR A 26 -3.78 -8.48 13.82
C THR A 26 -2.37 -8.70 13.28
N GLN A 27 -1.47 -9.28 14.08
CA GLN A 27 -0.12 -9.61 13.64
C GLN A 27 -0.08 -10.75 12.60
N SER A 28 -0.95 -11.75 12.73
CA SER A 28 -1.13 -12.79 11.71
C SER A 28 -1.64 -12.18 10.40
N LEU A 29 -2.62 -11.27 10.48
CA LEU A 29 -3.16 -10.59 9.31
C LEU A 29 -2.12 -9.70 8.61
N ILE A 30 -1.39 -8.87 9.36
CA ILE A 30 -0.23 -8.11 8.87
C ILE A 30 0.76 -9.06 8.21
N GLY A 31 1.02 -10.21 8.83
CA GLY A 31 1.94 -11.20 8.32
C GLY A 31 1.52 -11.82 6.99
N GLN A 32 0.22 -12.00 6.75
CA GLN A 32 -0.32 -12.49 5.49
C GLN A 32 -0.25 -11.43 4.39
N ILE A 33 -0.62 -10.19 4.69
CA ILE A 33 -0.59 -9.06 3.76
C ILE A 33 0.86 -8.77 3.33
N CYS A 34 1.77 -8.61 4.29
CA CYS A 34 3.15 -8.20 4.00
C CYS A 34 3.98 -9.26 3.26
N ARG A 35 3.56 -10.53 3.23
CA ARG A 35 4.21 -11.55 2.38
C ARG A 35 3.92 -11.35 0.89
N GLN A 36 2.91 -10.56 0.55
CA GLN A 36 2.53 -10.25 -0.84
C GLN A 36 3.21 -8.97 -1.35
N THR A 37 3.97 -8.26 -0.51
CA THR A 37 4.69 -7.05 -0.87
C THR A 37 6.15 -7.36 -1.20
N SER A 38 6.77 -6.55 -2.06
CA SER A 38 8.20 -6.68 -2.42
C SER A 38 9.15 -6.56 -1.24
N ASP A 39 8.82 -5.73 -0.24
CA ASP A 39 9.57 -5.58 1.01
C ASP A 39 8.70 -5.94 2.22
N SER A 40 8.69 -7.23 2.56
CA SER A 40 7.93 -7.73 3.71
C SER A 40 8.40 -7.17 5.06
N SER A 41 9.69 -6.86 5.20
CA SER A 41 10.26 -6.27 6.42
C SER A 41 9.75 -4.85 6.65
N PHE A 42 9.84 -4.02 5.61
CA PHE A 42 9.31 -2.66 5.64
C PHE A 42 7.81 -2.68 5.91
N CYS A 43 7.04 -3.51 5.20
CA CYS A 43 5.58 -3.59 5.40
C CYS A 43 5.20 -3.91 6.85
N ARG A 44 5.86 -4.89 7.49
CA ARG A 44 5.61 -5.24 8.89
C ARG A 44 5.95 -4.09 9.83
N SER A 45 7.12 -3.49 9.64
CA SER A 45 7.55 -2.34 10.44
C SER A 45 6.59 -1.17 10.29
N PHE A 46 6.18 -0.87 9.06
CA PHE A 46 5.23 0.18 8.73
C PHE A 46 3.92 -0.02 9.49
N PHE A 47 3.30 -1.19 9.43
CA PHE A 47 2.06 -1.41 10.17
C PHE A 47 2.27 -1.31 11.68
N ASN A 48 3.31 -1.95 12.23
CA ASN A 48 3.57 -1.91 13.67
C ASN A 48 3.80 -0.51 14.23
N GLN A 49 4.33 0.42 13.43
CA GLN A 49 4.52 1.82 13.82
C GLN A 49 3.22 2.64 13.80
N HIS A 50 2.21 2.20 13.04
CA HIS A 50 0.99 2.98 12.79
C HIS A 50 -0.29 2.31 13.32
N LEU A 51 -0.18 1.19 14.03
CA LEU A 51 -1.30 0.60 14.75
C LEU A 51 -1.73 1.51 15.90
N TYR A 52 -3.00 1.89 15.91
CA TYR A 52 -3.61 2.65 17.01
C TYR A 52 -4.12 1.75 18.12
N THR A 53 -4.51 0.52 17.79
CA THR A 53 -5.04 -0.48 18.73
C THR A 53 -4.39 -1.84 18.45
N PRO A 54 -4.27 -2.71 19.48
CA PRO A 54 -3.78 -4.07 19.28
C PRO A 54 -4.64 -4.91 18.34
N ASN A 55 -5.95 -4.62 18.31
CA ASN A 55 -6.93 -5.32 17.49
C ASN A 55 -7.39 -4.40 16.35
N THR A 56 -6.76 -4.56 15.19
CA THR A 56 -7.09 -3.89 13.93
C THR A 56 -7.41 -4.95 12.87
N ASP A 57 -8.58 -4.84 12.26
CA ASP A 57 -9.03 -5.74 11.18
C ASP A 57 -8.47 -5.31 9.82
N ILE A 58 -8.84 -6.03 8.75
CA ILE A 58 -8.36 -5.72 7.39
C ILE A 58 -8.77 -4.33 6.91
N LYS A 59 -9.93 -3.82 7.37
CA LYS A 59 -10.39 -2.47 7.02
C LYS A 59 -9.51 -1.44 7.71
N GLY A 60 -9.23 -1.60 8.99
CA GLY A 60 -8.33 -0.71 9.72
C GLY A 60 -6.91 -0.72 9.14
N LEU A 61 -6.39 -1.88 8.74
CA LEU A 61 -5.08 -1.96 8.07
C LEU A 61 -5.09 -1.27 6.70
N ALA A 62 -6.15 -1.44 5.90
CA ALA A 62 -6.30 -0.73 4.63
C ALA A 62 -6.37 0.79 4.84
N GLN A 63 -7.12 1.25 5.85
CA GLN A 63 -7.19 2.67 6.21
C GLN A 63 -5.83 3.25 6.58
N ILE A 64 -5.04 2.51 7.39
CA ILE A 64 -3.67 2.91 7.75
C ILE A 64 -2.82 3.08 6.49
N ALA A 65 -2.83 2.08 5.60
CA ALA A 65 -2.03 2.12 4.37
C ALA A 65 -2.39 3.32 3.46
N VAL A 66 -3.68 3.54 3.20
CA VAL A 66 -4.15 4.66 2.37
C VAL A 66 -3.83 6.00 3.02
N THR A 67 -4.12 6.15 4.32
CA THR A 67 -3.92 7.41 5.04
C THR A 67 -2.45 7.79 5.12
N GLN A 68 -1.57 6.86 5.49
CA GLN A 68 -0.15 7.14 5.60
C GLN A 68 0.49 7.39 4.24
N THR A 69 0.05 6.69 3.18
CA THR A 69 0.55 6.96 1.83
C THR A 69 0.19 8.38 1.39
N LEU A 70 -1.04 8.85 1.68
CA LEU A 70 -1.44 10.23 1.42
C LEU A 70 -0.57 11.23 2.20
N ILE A 71 -0.28 10.95 3.48
CA ILE A 71 0.59 11.80 4.32
C ILE A 71 2.01 11.85 3.74
N TYR A 72 2.61 10.71 3.41
CA TYR A 72 3.95 10.66 2.83
C TYR A 72 4.00 11.34 1.47
N ALA A 73 3.05 11.07 0.58
CA ALA A 73 2.98 11.72 -0.72
C ALA A 73 2.88 13.25 -0.59
N THR A 74 2.05 13.74 0.33
CA THR A 74 1.89 15.18 0.60
C THR A 74 3.18 15.78 1.13
N ASN A 75 3.81 15.14 2.12
CA ASN A 75 5.06 15.62 2.71
C ASN A 75 6.20 15.63 1.68
N THR A 76 6.31 14.59 0.85
CA THR A 76 7.31 14.54 -0.21
C THR A 76 7.05 15.61 -1.28
N LYS A 77 5.79 15.86 -1.66
CA LYS A 77 5.45 16.97 -2.57
C LYS A 77 5.90 18.32 -1.99
N ILE A 78 5.65 18.57 -0.71
CA ILE A 78 6.09 19.79 -0.02
C ILE A 78 7.62 19.91 -0.03
N PHE A 79 8.32 18.80 0.23
CA PHE A 79 9.79 18.76 0.16
C PHE A 79 10.30 19.11 -1.24
N ILE A 80 9.71 18.52 -2.29
CA ILE A 80 10.07 18.80 -3.69
C ILE A 80 9.84 20.27 -4.03
N LEU A 81 8.73 20.87 -3.61
CA LEU A 81 8.46 22.29 -3.83
C LEU A 81 9.56 23.18 -3.24
N LYS A 82 9.99 22.90 -2.00
CA LYS A 82 11.11 23.61 -1.36
C LYS A 82 12.42 23.39 -2.11
N ALA A 83 12.66 22.18 -2.63
CA ALA A 83 13.85 21.89 -3.43
C ALA A 83 13.86 22.70 -4.74
N ILE A 84 12.72 22.86 -5.41
CA ILE A 84 12.58 23.69 -6.62
C ILE A 84 12.91 25.17 -6.34
N GLU A 85 12.49 25.67 -5.18
CA GLU A 85 12.72 27.06 -4.76
C GLU A 85 14.19 27.36 -4.50
N SER A 86 14.93 26.41 -3.90
CA SER A 86 16.35 26.58 -3.57
C SER A 86 17.30 26.17 -4.69
N GLU A 87 16.84 25.40 -5.68
CA GLU A 87 17.68 24.86 -6.74
C GLU A 87 18.08 25.94 -7.77
N LYS A 88 19.38 25.98 -8.05
CA LYS A 88 20.00 26.90 -9.03
C LYS A 88 20.28 26.22 -10.35
N ASP A 89 20.52 24.92 -10.35
CA ASP A 89 20.74 24.13 -11.55
C ASP A 89 19.40 23.97 -12.32
N PRO A 90 19.28 24.54 -13.53
CA PRO A 90 18.06 24.46 -14.32
C PRO A 90 17.65 23.03 -14.67
N GLU A 91 18.61 22.13 -14.87
CA GLU A 91 18.35 20.72 -15.18
C GLU A 91 17.77 20.00 -13.96
N LEU A 92 18.39 20.18 -12.79
CA LEU A 92 17.89 19.58 -11.54
C LEU A 92 16.50 20.13 -11.18
N LYS A 93 16.27 21.41 -11.42
CA LYS A 93 14.96 22.05 -11.25
C LYS A 93 13.90 21.45 -12.18
N SER A 94 14.28 21.07 -13.41
CA SER A 94 13.40 20.36 -14.34
C SER A 94 13.04 18.96 -13.81
N PHE A 95 14.02 18.20 -13.30
CA PHE A 95 13.76 16.89 -12.69
C PHE A 95 12.84 16.98 -11.46
N TYR A 96 13.06 17.96 -10.58
CA TYR A 96 12.15 18.20 -9.47
C TYR A 96 10.74 18.59 -9.93
N THR A 97 10.60 19.27 -11.08
CA THR A 97 9.29 19.59 -11.64
C THR A 97 8.53 18.34 -12.08
N ILE A 98 9.21 17.37 -12.69
CA ILE A 98 8.64 16.05 -13.02
C ILE A 98 8.18 15.33 -11.72
N CYS A 99 9.04 15.32 -10.70
CA CYS A 99 8.69 14.77 -9.40
C CYS A 99 7.48 15.46 -8.76
N LYS A 100 7.39 16.80 -8.83
CA LYS A 100 6.27 17.59 -8.31
C LYS A 100 4.95 17.19 -8.96
N GLU A 101 4.95 16.96 -10.27
CA GLU A 101 3.78 16.49 -11.01
C GLU A 101 3.38 15.07 -10.61
N GLY A 102 4.35 14.15 -10.56
CA GLY A 102 4.13 12.77 -10.11
C GLY A 102 3.51 12.70 -8.71
N TYR A 103 4.13 13.38 -7.73
CA TYR A 103 3.59 13.43 -6.37
C TYR A 103 2.30 14.24 -6.26
N GLY A 104 2.07 15.21 -7.16
CA GLY A 104 0.78 15.88 -7.29
C GLY A 104 -0.35 14.93 -7.69
N ASN A 105 -0.10 14.09 -8.70
CA ASN A 105 -1.04 13.06 -9.12
C ASN A 105 -1.25 12.00 -8.04
N LEU A 106 -0.17 11.56 -7.39
CA LEU A 106 -0.24 10.60 -6.29
C LEU A 106 -1.13 11.11 -5.14
N VAL A 107 -0.97 12.37 -4.74
CA VAL A 107 -1.84 12.99 -3.71
C VAL A 107 -3.30 13.01 -4.15
N ASN A 108 -3.59 13.34 -5.40
CA ASN A 108 -4.96 13.36 -5.91
C ASN A 108 -5.59 11.96 -5.89
N GLU A 109 -4.89 10.95 -6.41
CA GLU A 109 -5.37 9.57 -6.43
C GLU A 109 -5.61 9.03 -5.01
N PHE A 110 -4.69 9.27 -4.07
CA PHE A 110 -4.89 8.83 -2.69
C PHE A 110 -5.94 9.63 -1.92
N THR A 111 -6.21 10.88 -2.32
CA THR A 111 -7.36 11.64 -1.80
C THR A 111 -8.67 11.00 -2.24
N SER A 112 -8.79 10.65 -3.52
CA SER A 112 -9.97 9.93 -4.05
C SER A 112 -10.10 8.54 -3.43
N ALA A 113 -9.01 7.77 -3.34
CA ALA A 113 -9.00 6.45 -2.71
C ALA A 113 -9.45 6.52 -1.23
N ASN A 114 -9.00 7.53 -0.48
CA ASN A 114 -9.43 7.72 0.89
C ASN A 114 -10.93 8.07 1.00
N PHE A 115 -11.45 8.87 0.06
CA PHE A 115 -12.88 9.17 -0.02
C PHE A 115 -13.72 7.92 -0.36
N ASP A 116 -13.26 7.11 -1.31
CA ASP A 116 -13.93 5.86 -1.71
C ASP A 116 -13.88 4.80 -0.59
N PHE A 117 -12.75 4.68 0.09
CA PHE A 117 -12.62 3.85 1.29
C PHE A 117 -13.65 4.24 2.36
N GLY A 118 -13.82 5.55 2.61
CA GLY A 118 -14.81 6.06 3.58
C GLY A 118 -16.26 5.74 3.23
N LYS A 119 -16.56 5.59 1.93
CA LYS A 119 -17.88 5.14 1.43
C LYS A 119 -18.04 3.61 1.42
N GLY A 120 -16.96 2.86 1.66
CA GLY A 120 -16.93 1.41 1.48
C GLY A 120 -16.85 0.96 0.02
N ASP A 121 -16.53 1.86 -0.91
CA ASP A 121 -16.36 1.57 -2.33
C ASP A 121 -14.92 1.12 -2.60
N TYR A 122 -14.64 -0.14 -2.28
CA TYR A 122 -13.29 -0.69 -2.38
C TYR A 122 -12.82 -0.89 -3.83
N ASP A 123 -13.75 -1.04 -4.78
CA ASP A 123 -13.42 -1.19 -6.19
C ASP A 123 -12.89 0.13 -6.77
N CYS A 124 -13.56 1.25 -6.48
CA CYS A 124 -13.06 2.58 -6.87
C CYS A 124 -11.77 2.94 -6.12
N MET A 125 -11.67 2.59 -4.84
CA MET A 125 -10.42 2.77 -4.08
C MET A 125 -9.25 2.05 -4.76
N VAL A 126 -9.39 0.77 -5.13
CA VAL A 126 -8.34 0.00 -5.80
C VAL A 126 -8.05 0.57 -7.19
N PHE A 127 -9.06 1.03 -7.91
CA PHE A 127 -8.89 1.68 -9.22
C PHE A 127 -7.94 2.88 -9.15
N HIS A 128 -8.07 3.73 -8.13
CA HIS A 128 -7.18 4.87 -7.91
C HIS A 128 -5.75 4.46 -7.55
N VAL A 129 -5.59 3.40 -6.73
CA VAL A 129 -4.26 3.00 -6.23
C VAL A 129 -3.44 2.20 -7.24
N ARG A 130 -4.05 1.36 -8.09
CA ARG A 130 -3.37 0.31 -8.87
C ARG A 130 -2.19 0.77 -9.74
N ASN A 131 -2.16 2.03 -10.17
CA ASN A 131 -1.15 2.58 -11.06
C ASN A 131 -0.34 3.71 -10.44
N CYS A 132 -0.44 3.92 -9.12
CA CYS A 132 0.21 5.03 -8.44
C CYS A 132 1.73 4.86 -8.32
N GLU A 133 2.23 3.62 -8.33
CA GLU A 133 3.67 3.33 -8.20
C GLU A 133 4.50 4.04 -9.27
N ARG A 134 4.00 4.13 -10.51
CA ARG A 134 4.69 4.80 -11.62
C ARG A 134 5.07 6.24 -11.31
N PHE A 135 4.23 6.97 -10.56
CA PHE A 135 4.51 8.36 -10.22
C PHE A 135 5.75 8.51 -9.33
N VAL A 136 6.00 7.52 -8.47
CA VAL A 136 7.19 7.44 -7.62
C VAL A 136 8.39 6.99 -8.46
N THR A 137 8.22 5.94 -9.26
CA THR A 137 9.29 5.40 -10.10
C THR A 137 9.81 6.41 -11.12
N ASP A 138 8.93 7.17 -11.77
CA ASP A 138 9.32 8.20 -12.74
C ASP A 138 10.18 9.28 -12.08
N CYS A 139 9.79 9.74 -10.88
CA CYS A 139 10.60 10.68 -10.10
C CYS A 139 11.98 10.10 -9.72
N GLN A 140 12.00 8.85 -9.24
CA GLN A 140 13.25 8.18 -8.88
C GLN A 140 14.17 8.00 -10.08
N ASN A 141 13.63 7.71 -11.26
CA ASN A 141 14.39 7.50 -12.48
C ASN A 141 15.07 8.78 -12.96
N VAL A 142 14.36 9.90 -13.01
CA VAL A 142 14.95 11.17 -13.46
C VAL A 142 16.05 11.65 -12.53
N LEU A 143 15.88 11.48 -11.21
CA LEU A 143 16.91 11.84 -10.22
C LEU A 143 18.07 10.83 -10.20
N GLY A 144 17.78 9.54 -10.34
CA GLY A 144 18.79 8.47 -10.37
C GLY A 144 19.67 8.51 -11.62
N ASN A 145 19.13 8.92 -12.76
CA ASN A 145 19.92 9.13 -13.99
C ASN A 145 21.00 10.20 -13.79
N ARG A 146 20.70 11.28 -13.07
CA ARG A 146 21.68 12.31 -12.71
C ARG A 146 22.76 11.78 -11.75
N ALA A 147 22.38 11.02 -10.72
CA ALA A 147 23.35 10.42 -9.80
C ALA A 147 24.37 9.52 -10.53
N ARG A 148 23.94 8.84 -11.60
CA ARG A 148 24.82 8.06 -12.47
C ARG A 148 25.69 8.93 -13.39
N GLN A 149 25.15 10.04 -13.90
CA GLN A 149 25.90 10.98 -14.74
C GLN A 149 26.98 11.77 -13.95
N LEU A 150 26.79 11.97 -12.64
CA LEU A 150 27.68 12.74 -11.78
C LEU A 150 28.73 11.90 -11.02
N GLY A 151 28.81 10.59 -11.24
CA GLY A 151 29.87 9.75 -10.67
C GLY A 151 31.03 9.50 -11.66
N PRO A 152 32.33 9.52 -11.26
CA PRO A 152 32.94 9.96 -10.00
C PRO A 152 33.68 11.31 -10.18
N GLN A 153 33.17 12.37 -9.55
CA GLN A 153 33.93 13.62 -9.32
C GLN A 153 34.27 13.88 -7.84
N PHE A 154 33.97 12.91 -6.96
CA PHE A 154 34.38 12.95 -5.56
C PHE A 154 34.95 11.58 -5.16
N SER A 155 36.24 11.40 -5.45
CA SER A 155 37.14 10.40 -4.86
C SER A 155 38.38 11.13 -4.35
#